data_AF-B9CN52-F1
#
_entry.id   AF-B9CN52-F1
#
_cell.length_a   1.000
_cell.length_b   1.000
_cell.length_c   1.000
_cell.angle_alpha   90.00
_cell.angle_beta   90.00
_cell.angle_gamma   90.00
#
_symmetry.space_group_name_H-M   'P 1'
#
loop_
_entity.id
_entity.type
_entity.pdbx_description
1 polymer ?
#
loop_
_entity_poly.entity_id
_entity_poly.type
_entity_poly.pdbx_seq_one_letter_code
_entity_poly.pdbx_strand_id
1 'polypeptide(L)' 'MKHRDGEPHTGKPDMSNMLKTFEDCLVRCSVIDDDRGIIDEHLSKGYAKTYGIFFKAEEIRRDFAGKDGDMR' A
#
# COMPACT_ATOMS: atom_id res chain seq x y z
N MET A 1 -21.81 -14.77 -16.05
CA MET A 1 -22.28 -13.67 -15.18
C MET A 1 -21.37 -12.48 -15.43
N LYS A 2 -21.90 -11.27 -15.69
CA LYS A 2 -21.06 -10.06 -15.77
C LYS A 2 -21.00 -9.46 -14.37
N HIS A 3 -19.81 -9.43 -13.78
CA HIS A 3 -19.61 -8.84 -12.46
C HIS A 3 -19.75 -7.32 -12.51
N ARG A 4 -20.18 -6.73 -11.40
CA ARG A 4 -20.28 -5.26 -11.26
C ARG A 4 -18.94 -4.68 -10.80
N ASP A 5 -18.68 -3.44 -11.20
CA ASP A 5 -17.54 -2.68 -10.71
C ASP A 5 -17.62 -2.57 -9.17
N GLY A 6 -16.52 -2.91 -8.48
CA GLY A 6 -16.43 -2.97 -7.03
C GLY A 6 -17.00 -4.24 -6.38
N GLU A 7 -17.58 -5.17 -7.15
CA GLU A 7 -18.04 -6.46 -6.61
C GLU A 7 -16.84 -7.24 -6.03
N PRO A 8 -16.92 -7.79 -4.80
CA PRO A 8 -15.83 -8.55 -4.23
C PRO A 8 -15.41 -9.71 -5.12
N HIS A 9 -14.12 -9.81 -5.39
CA HIS A 9 -13.55 -10.94 -6.11
C HIS A 9 -12.91 -11.89 -5.09
N THR A 10 -13.30 -13.16 -5.07
CA THR A 10 -12.84 -14.14 -4.07
C THR A 10 -11.83 -15.16 -4.60
N GLY A 11 -11.65 -15.25 -5.92
CA GLY A 11 -10.62 -16.09 -6.52
C GLY A 11 -9.21 -15.53 -6.36
N LYS A 12 -8.20 -16.30 -6.80
CA LYS A 12 -6.79 -15.88 -6.86
C LYS A 12 -6.61 -14.56 -7.65
N PRO A 13 -5.52 -13.79 -7.41
CA PRO A 13 -4.42 -14.03 -6.46
C PRO A 13 -4.79 -13.67 -5.00
N ASP A 14 -4.04 -14.22 -4.05
CA ASP A 14 -4.18 -13.93 -2.62
C ASP A 14 -3.62 -12.53 -2.31
N MET A 15 -4.41 -11.69 -1.64
CA MET A 15 -4.03 -10.28 -1.43
C MET A 15 -2.81 -10.12 -0.53
N SER A 16 -2.62 -10.97 0.47
CA SER A 16 -1.43 -10.96 1.31
C SER A 16 -0.14 -11.25 0.52
N ASN A 17 -0.19 -12.18 -0.43
CA ASN A 17 0.95 -12.46 -1.32
C ASN A 17 1.25 -11.28 -2.25
N MET A 18 0.20 -10.60 -2.72
CA MET A 18 0.34 -9.40 -3.55
C MET A 18 0.98 -8.25 -2.77
N LEU A 19 0.56 -8.03 -1.52
CA LEU A 19 1.17 -7.04 -0.63
C LEU A 19 2.64 -7.34 -0.38
N LYS A 20 2.97 -8.58 0.02
CA LYS A 20 4.35 -8.98 0.26
C LYS A 20 5.26 -8.77 -0.96
N THR A 21 4.74 -9.08 -2.15
CA THR A 21 5.48 -8.84 -3.40
C THR A 21 5.76 -7.35 -3.63
N PHE A 22 4.79 -6.50 -3.29
CA PHE A 22 4.96 -5.05 -3.42
C PHE A 22 5.95 -4.48 -2.41
N GLU A 23 5.90 -4.91 -1.15
CA GLU A 23 6.85 -4.53 -0.11
C GLU A 23 8.28 -4.93 -0.48
N ASP A 24 8.47 -6.16 -0.95
CA ASP A 24 9.74 -6.64 -1.47
C ASP A 24 10.24 -5.75 -2.63
N CYS A 25 9.35 -5.30 -3.52
CA CYS A 25 9.70 -4.35 -4.58
C CYS A 25 10.13 -2.99 -4.04
N LEU A 26 9.46 -2.45 -3.01
CA LEU A 26 9.82 -1.16 -2.42
C LEU A 26 11.23 -1.21 -1.81
N VAL A 27 11.55 -2.28 -1.07
CA VAL A 27 12.88 -2.48 -0.49
C VAL A 27 13.94 -2.70 -1.58
N ARG A 28 13.67 -3.59 -2.55
CA ARG A 28 14.62 -3.91 -3.62
C ARG A 28 14.92 -2.74 -4.56
N CYS A 29 13.95 -1.83 -4.73
CA CYS A 29 14.12 -0.60 -5.50
C CYS A 29 14.65 0.57 -4.65
N SER A 30 14.97 0.34 -3.38
CA SER A 30 15.45 1.37 -2.44
C SER A 30 14.49 2.55 -2.29
N VAL A 31 13.18 2.31 -2.40
CA VAL A 31 12.13 3.29 -2.08
C VAL A 31 12.00 3.45 -0.57
N ILE A 32 12.14 2.33 0.16
CA ILE A 32 12.23 2.27 1.62
C ILE A 32 13.42 1.39 2.00
N ASP A 33 13.96 1.59 3.20
CA ASP A 33 15.10 0.79 3.70
C ASP A 33 14.67 -0.61 4.17
N ASP A 34 13.48 -0.72 4.76
CA ASP A 34 12.96 -1.92 5.42
C ASP A 34 11.42 -1.84 5.50
N ASP A 35 10.73 -2.97 5.33
CA ASP A 35 9.26 -3.05 5.36
C ASP A 35 8.69 -2.74 6.76
N ARG A 36 9.51 -2.82 7.82
CA ARG A 36 9.14 -2.38 9.19
C ARG A 36 8.68 -0.92 9.29
N GLY A 37 8.99 -0.10 8.28
CA GLY A 37 8.57 1.31 8.21
C GLY A 37 7.12 1.49 7.76
N ILE A 38 6.47 0.44 7.26
CA ILE A 38 5.08 0.42 6.87
C ILE A 38 4.23 0.26 8.13
N ILE A 39 3.41 1.27 8.43
CA ILE A 39 2.59 1.31 9.65
C ILE A 39 1.08 1.30 9.36
N ASP A 40 0.69 1.41 8.09
CA ASP A 40 -0.69 1.36 7.64
C ASP A 40 -0.77 0.67 6.28
N GLU A 41 -1.74 -0.23 6.15
CA GLU A 41 -1.91 -1.11 5.00
C GLU A 41 -3.40 -1.25 4.68
N HIS A 42 -3.76 -1.06 3.42
CA HIS A 42 -5.13 -1.27 2.97
C HIS A 42 -5.18 -2.12 1.71
N LEU A 43 -5.84 -3.27 1.80
CA LEU A 43 -5.96 -4.25 0.72
C LEU A 43 -7.42 -4.39 0.31
N SER A 44 -7.69 -4.22 -0.98
CA SER A 44 -9.01 -4.49 -1.56
C SER A 44 -8.87 -5.26 -2.87
N LYS A 45 -9.84 -6.12 -3.15
CA LYS A 45 -9.91 -6.89 -4.38
C LYS A 45 -11.34 -6.94 -4.86
N GLY A 46 -11.55 -6.47 -6.08
CA GLY A 46 -12.87 -6.45 -6.69
C GLY A 46 -12.77 -6.50 -8.20
N TYR A 47 -13.91 -6.78 -8.83
CA TYR A 47 -14.05 -6.63 -10.27
C TYR A 47 -14.00 -5.15 -10.64
N ALA A 48 -13.33 -4.84 -11.74
CA ALA A 48 -13.22 -3.47 -12.23
C ALA A 48 -13.43 -3.41 -13.74
N LYS A 49 -13.86 -2.25 -14.26
CA LYS A 49 -13.94 -2.01 -15.72
C LYS A 49 -12.57 -2.19 -16.40
N THR A 50 -11.50 -1.75 -15.73
CA THR A 50 -10.11 -1.91 -16.18
C THR A 50 -9.41 -2.90 -15.25
N TYR A 51 -8.91 -3.99 -15.82
CA TYR A 51 -8.12 -4.97 -15.07
C TYR A 51 -6.72 -4.45 -14.78
N GLY A 52 -6.21 -4.71 -13.58
CA GLY A 52 -4.86 -4.35 -13.21
C GLY A 52 -4.62 -4.46 -11.71
N ILE A 53 -3.40 -4.12 -11.32
CA ILE A 53 -2.99 -4.01 -9.93
C ILE A 53 -2.68 -2.52 -9.71
N PHE A 54 -3.33 -1.93 -8.72
CA PHE A 54 -3.08 -0.54 -8.34
C PHE A 54 -2.36 -0.52 -6.99
N PHE A 55 -1.30 0.26 -6.91
CA PHE A 55 -0.55 0.48 -5.68
C PHE A 55 -0.47 1.98 -5.40
N LYS A 56 -0.52 2.31 -4.10
CA LYS A 56 -0.29 3.65 -3.58
C LYS A 56 0.56 3.50 -2.32
N ALA A 57 1.69 4.19 -2.28
CA ALA A 57 2.53 4.30 -1.10
C ALA A 57 2.70 5.79 -0.81
N GLU A 58 2.52 6.18 0.45
CA GLU A 58 2.56 7.57 0.89
C GLU A 58 3.40 7.68 2.16
N GLU A 59 4.23 8.72 2.24
CA GLU A 59 4.98 9.04 3.45
C GLU A 59 4.01 9.65 4.49
N ILE A 60 3.91 9.02 5.67
CA ILE A 60 3.18 9.59 6.79
C ILE A 60 4.10 10.58 7.50
N ARG A 61 4.02 11.85 7.09
CA ARG A 61 4.71 12.93 7.78
C ARG A 61 4.02 13.22 9.11
N ARG A 62 4.78 13.17 10.19
CA ARG A 62 4.38 13.88 11.40
C ARG A 62 4.61 15.35 11.13
N ASP A 63 3.56 16.08 10.83
CA ASP A 63 3.57 17.52 11.00
C ASP A 63 3.69 17.78 12.51
N PHE A 64 4.92 17.72 13.04
CA PHE A 64 5.21 18.28 14.36
C PHE A 64 5.08 19.80 14.25
N ALA A 65 3.84 20.27 14.25
CA ALA A 65 3.51 21.62 14.68
C ALA A 65 3.77 21.70 16.20
N GLY A 66 5.06 21.76 16.55
CA GLY A 66 5.56 21.75 17.93
C GLY A 66 6.83 22.58 18.04
N LYS A 67 6.74 23.83 17.59
CA LYS A 67 7.65 24.98 17.81
C LYS A 67 9.15 24.72 17.66
N ASP A 68 9.73 25.43 16.69
CA ASP A 68 11.12 25.90 16.75
C ASP A 68 11.46 26.37 18.18
N GLY A 69 12.43 25.72 18.81
CA GLY A 69 12.93 26.16 20.10
C GLY A 69 13.64 25.06 20.87
N ASP A 70 14.97 25.17 20.90
CA ASP A 70 15.87 24.55 21.88
C ASP A 70 16.37 23.12 21.57
N MET A 71 17.42 23.06 20.75
CA MET A 71 18.54 22.18 21.04
C MET A 71 19.82 23.01 21.06
N ARG A 72 20.38 23.14 22.27
CA ARG A 72 21.80 23.40 22.49
C ARG A 72 22.66 22.31 21.86
#